data_AF-A0A9C7SC79-F1
#
_entry.id   AF-A0A9C7SC79-F1
#
_cell.length_a   1.000
_cell.length_b   1.000
_cell.length_c   1.000
_cell.angle_alpha   90.00
_cell.angle_beta   90.00
_cell.angle_gamma   90.00
#
_symmetry.space_group_name_H-M   'P 1'
#
loop_
_entity.id
_entity.type
_entity.pdbx_description
1 polymer ?
#
loop_
_entity_poly.entity_id
_entity_poly.type
_entity_poly.pdbx_seq_one_letter_code
_entity_poly.pdbx_strand_id
1 'polypeptide(L)'
;PDMVNLARQYDLKYTGVVLFNYNGKTKPPFDFGGWEHAKIKIGWQEVPYGVFYGQKISQDEDWELGLHGYNHESLTLGDWGSPENMVAALEAAKRRWQEDSLGELPFTYVPPHNIYDKAGMEALARAFPSIKVVAGMAIGDFKEGSAREFGPEPWNDNLFDIPRWTWGHELDGENRFRLLSEMGTFGIWTHFIHPDDVFHTPQNYPHADEWRNPNSLPWRGDHTGKKDGLYYRFVDLLDYVRKHYPWLRYMTTREAYRELRRYLAIEATYSLKPREIIATFSDYPVYFQVRINDGRILDLNGMANCQLVDIYEGKGYTIYTLRAVGKEARLKLMVPGEF
;
A
#
# COMPACT_ATOMS: atom_id res chain seq x y z
N PRO A 1 -4.65 18.38 -2.76
CA PRO A 1 -4.08 19.20 -1.67
C PRO A 1 -4.29 18.58 -0.29
N ASP A 2 -5.51 18.12 -0.02
CA ASP A 2 -5.87 17.51 1.27
C ASP A 2 -5.08 16.24 1.58
N MET A 3 -4.89 15.35 0.60
CA MET A 3 -4.04 14.17 0.78
C MET A 3 -2.60 14.52 1.14
N VAL A 4 -2.02 15.56 0.52
CA VAL A 4 -0.67 16.07 0.85
C VAL A 4 -0.61 16.58 2.30
N ASN A 5 -1.67 17.25 2.76
CA ASN A 5 -1.73 17.72 4.14
C ASN A 5 -1.85 16.56 5.12
N LEU A 6 -2.62 15.51 4.80
CA LEU A 6 -2.70 14.30 5.62
C LEU A 6 -1.34 13.60 5.72
N ALA A 7 -0.59 13.49 4.61
CA ALA A 7 0.77 12.96 4.66
C ALA A 7 1.64 13.70 5.66
N ARG A 8 1.60 15.04 5.68
CA ARG A 8 2.37 15.82 6.65
C ARG A 8 1.88 15.65 8.09
N GLN A 9 0.57 15.52 8.31
CA GLN A 9 -0.03 15.41 9.65
C GLN A 9 0.22 14.02 10.29
N TYR A 10 0.22 12.98 9.46
CA TYR A 10 0.32 11.58 9.89
C TYR A 10 1.66 10.93 9.54
N ASP A 11 2.58 11.69 8.94
CA ASP A 11 3.88 11.19 8.45
C ASP A 11 3.72 10.06 7.42
N LEU A 12 2.74 10.20 6.50
CA LEU A 12 2.46 9.21 5.47
C LEU A 12 3.36 9.40 4.26
N LYS A 13 3.84 8.28 3.74
CA LYS A 13 4.46 8.16 2.43
C LYS A 13 3.47 7.51 1.47
N TYR A 14 3.21 8.14 0.33
CA TYR A 14 2.27 7.61 -0.66
C TYR A 14 2.99 7.00 -1.86
N THR A 15 2.41 5.94 -2.40
CA THR A 15 2.63 5.53 -3.78
C THR A 15 1.42 5.97 -4.60
N GLY A 16 1.57 7.05 -5.36
CA GLY A 16 0.56 7.50 -6.32
C GLY A 16 0.72 6.75 -7.63
N VAL A 17 -0.34 6.15 -8.16
CA VAL A 17 -0.28 5.42 -9.45
C VAL A 17 -1.02 6.17 -10.54
N VAL A 18 -0.38 6.32 -11.70
CA VAL A 18 -0.96 7.06 -12.83
C VAL A 18 -1.51 6.12 -13.89
N LEU A 19 -2.66 6.50 -14.44
CA LEU A 19 -3.19 5.97 -15.68
C LEU A 19 -3.32 7.14 -16.68
N PHE A 20 -3.20 6.84 -17.96
CA PHE A 20 -3.15 7.88 -19.00
C PHE A 20 -4.49 8.05 -19.72
N ASN A 21 -5.40 7.08 -19.64
CA ASN A 21 -6.69 7.18 -20.33
C ASN A 21 -7.80 6.32 -19.67
N TYR A 22 -9.05 6.70 -19.92
CA TYR A 22 -10.24 5.90 -19.61
C TYR A 22 -11.00 5.49 -20.88
N ASN A 23 -10.32 5.50 -22.04
CA ASN A 23 -10.93 5.30 -23.36
C ASN A 23 -11.26 3.84 -23.72
N GLY A 24 -10.90 2.86 -22.88
CA GLY A 24 -11.07 1.43 -23.14
C GLY A 24 -10.37 0.91 -24.41
N LYS A 25 -9.42 1.67 -24.96
CA LYS A 25 -8.77 1.33 -26.23
C LYS A 25 -7.68 0.28 -26.04
N THR A 26 -7.90 -0.90 -26.58
CA THR A 26 -6.95 -2.03 -26.50
C THR A 26 -6.17 -2.30 -27.77
N LYS A 27 -6.30 -1.44 -28.80
CA LYS A 27 -5.57 -1.54 -30.07
C LYS A 27 -4.98 -0.18 -30.49
N PRO A 28 -3.80 -0.16 -31.12
CA PRO A 28 -3.21 1.08 -31.61
C PRO A 28 -4.09 1.75 -32.70
N PRO A 29 -3.93 3.07 -32.93
CA PRO A 29 -2.98 3.98 -32.27
C PRO A 29 -3.42 4.40 -30.85
N PHE A 30 -2.50 4.51 -29.91
CA PHE A 30 -2.80 4.93 -28.53
C PHE A 30 -2.64 6.44 -28.35
N ASP A 31 -3.69 7.11 -27.87
CA ASP A 31 -3.71 8.56 -27.59
C ASP A 31 -3.75 8.86 -26.08
N PHE A 32 -3.62 10.14 -25.74
CA PHE A 32 -3.52 10.64 -24.37
C PHE A 32 -4.56 11.71 -24.06
N GLY A 33 -5.68 11.69 -24.78
CA GLY A 33 -6.72 12.71 -24.64
C GLY A 33 -7.23 12.85 -23.21
N GLY A 34 -7.41 11.73 -22.49
CA GLY A 34 -7.82 11.74 -21.09
C GLY A 34 -6.80 12.42 -20.16
N TRP A 35 -5.52 12.07 -20.31
CA TRP A 35 -4.42 12.66 -19.54
C TRP A 35 -4.25 14.17 -19.75
N GLU A 36 -4.54 14.65 -20.95
CA GLU A 36 -4.38 16.05 -21.35
C GLU A 36 -5.66 16.90 -21.19
N HIS A 37 -6.79 16.25 -20.94
CA HIS A 37 -8.10 16.90 -20.97
C HIS A 37 -8.24 17.97 -19.88
N ALA A 38 -8.02 17.57 -18.63
CA ALA A 38 -8.10 18.49 -17.50
C ALA A 38 -6.85 19.36 -17.47
N LYS A 39 -7.03 20.66 -17.26
CA LYS A 39 -5.95 21.65 -17.23
C LYS A 39 -5.98 22.47 -15.95
N ILE A 40 -4.79 22.92 -15.53
CA ILE A 40 -4.60 23.80 -14.37
C ILE A 40 -3.78 25.02 -14.78
N LYS A 41 -4.15 26.18 -14.23
CA LYS A 41 -3.42 27.44 -14.44
C LYS A 41 -2.33 27.60 -13.39
N ILE A 42 -1.07 27.65 -13.82
CA ILE A 42 0.10 27.93 -12.98
C ILE A 42 0.71 29.26 -13.46
N GLY A 43 0.45 30.34 -12.69
CA GLY A 43 0.77 31.69 -13.12
C GLY A 43 0.03 32.07 -14.41
N TRP A 44 0.76 32.25 -15.50
CA TRP A 44 0.22 32.59 -16.82
C TRP A 44 0.10 31.38 -17.77
N GLN A 45 0.64 30.21 -17.39
CA GLN A 45 0.63 29.02 -18.23
C GLN A 45 -0.53 28.09 -17.86
N GLU A 46 -1.04 27.42 -18.87
CA GLU A 46 -2.05 26.37 -18.73
C GLU A 46 -1.36 25.03 -19.00
N VAL A 47 -1.35 24.15 -18.00
CA VAL A 47 -0.64 22.87 -18.02
C VAL A 47 -1.64 21.74 -17.83
N PRO A 48 -1.51 20.59 -18.51
CA PRO A 48 -2.31 19.41 -18.20
C PRO A 48 -2.23 19.05 -16.71
N TYR A 49 -3.38 18.81 -16.11
CA TYR A 49 -3.51 18.51 -14.69
C TYR A 49 -2.74 17.24 -14.32
N GLY A 50 -2.85 16.20 -15.16
CA GLY A 50 -2.11 14.94 -14.99
C GLY A 50 -0.61 15.16 -14.93
N VAL A 51 -0.06 15.90 -15.90
CA VAL A 51 1.37 16.24 -15.96
C VAL A 51 1.81 16.99 -14.72
N PHE A 52 1.08 18.03 -14.33
CA PHE A 52 1.41 18.84 -13.16
C PHE A 52 1.47 18.00 -11.87
N TYR A 53 0.47 17.15 -11.62
CA TYR A 53 0.43 16.34 -10.41
C TYR A 53 1.41 15.16 -10.45
N GLY A 54 1.59 14.52 -11.61
CA GLY A 54 2.59 13.48 -11.80
C GLY A 54 4.00 14.00 -11.50
N GLN A 55 4.36 15.15 -12.06
CA GLN A 55 5.64 15.82 -11.76
C GLN A 55 5.76 16.15 -10.27
N LYS A 56 4.71 16.72 -9.68
CA LYS A 56 4.71 17.08 -8.26
C LYS A 56 4.94 15.88 -7.33
N ILE A 57 4.32 14.74 -7.60
CA ILE A 57 4.53 13.51 -6.82
C ILE A 57 5.95 13.00 -7.05
N SER A 58 6.42 12.97 -8.31
CA SER A 58 7.76 12.47 -8.65
C SER A 58 8.93 13.28 -8.07
N GLN A 59 8.68 14.54 -7.69
CA GLN A 59 9.67 15.46 -7.12
C GLN A 59 9.74 15.36 -5.58
N ASP A 60 8.80 14.68 -4.94
CA ASP A 60 8.80 14.49 -3.50
C ASP A 60 9.58 13.20 -3.16
N GLU A 61 10.71 13.35 -2.47
CA GLU A 61 11.62 12.21 -2.17
C GLU A 61 10.99 11.17 -1.23
N ASP A 62 9.94 11.55 -0.49
CA ASP A 62 9.23 10.64 0.40
C ASP A 62 8.13 9.85 -0.32
N TRP A 63 7.80 10.20 -1.56
CA TRP A 63 6.67 9.60 -2.29
C TRP A 63 7.15 8.83 -3.50
N GLU A 64 6.28 7.95 -4.00
CA GLU A 64 6.55 7.15 -5.19
C GLU A 64 5.47 7.43 -6.24
N LEU A 65 5.91 7.54 -7.50
CA LEU A 65 5.02 7.49 -8.66
C LEU A 65 5.10 6.08 -9.29
N GLY A 66 3.96 5.39 -9.35
CA GLY A 66 3.79 4.08 -9.97
C GLY A 66 2.85 4.10 -11.18
N LEU A 67 2.63 2.92 -11.77
CA LEU A 67 1.83 2.75 -12.98
C LEU A 67 0.51 2.05 -12.69
N HIS A 68 -0.59 2.54 -13.25
CA HIS A 68 -1.92 1.93 -13.21
C HIS A 68 -2.43 1.57 -14.62
N GLY A 69 -1.50 1.22 -15.52
CA GLY A 69 -1.78 0.88 -16.90
C GLY A 69 -1.72 2.07 -17.87
N TYR A 70 -1.82 1.77 -19.16
CA TYR A 70 -2.05 2.80 -20.19
C TYR A 70 -3.45 3.39 -20.03
N ASN A 71 -4.45 2.52 -19.93
CA ASN A 71 -5.81 2.87 -19.60
C ASN A 71 -6.33 1.96 -18.47
N HIS A 72 -7.60 2.15 -18.10
CA HIS A 72 -8.23 1.39 -17.02
C HIS A 72 -8.75 -0.01 -17.45
N GLU A 73 -8.25 -0.59 -18.54
CA GLU A 73 -8.58 -1.97 -18.93
C GLU A 73 -7.69 -2.96 -18.18
N SER A 74 -8.27 -4.07 -17.75
CA SER A 74 -7.54 -5.13 -17.05
C SER A 74 -6.47 -5.73 -17.96
N LEU A 75 -5.29 -6.00 -17.41
CA LEU A 75 -4.14 -6.43 -18.22
C LEU A 75 -4.22 -7.95 -18.44
N THR A 76 -5.21 -8.38 -19.20
CA THR A 76 -5.51 -9.78 -19.52
C THR A 76 -5.49 -10.03 -21.02
N LEU A 77 -5.17 -11.26 -21.41
CA LEU A 77 -5.20 -11.66 -22.82
C LEU A 77 -6.61 -11.52 -23.42
N GLY A 78 -7.65 -11.73 -22.60
CA GLY A 78 -9.04 -11.55 -23.00
C GLY A 78 -9.35 -10.14 -23.45
N ASP A 79 -8.99 -9.14 -22.64
CA ASP A 79 -9.33 -7.73 -22.90
C ASP A 79 -8.47 -7.13 -24.00
N TRP A 80 -7.17 -7.48 -24.03
CA TRP A 80 -6.22 -6.92 -24.98
C TRP A 80 -6.15 -7.65 -26.31
N GLY A 81 -6.68 -8.88 -26.37
CA GLY A 81 -6.72 -9.74 -27.55
C GLY A 81 -5.36 -10.29 -27.99
N SER A 82 -4.23 -9.64 -27.66
CA SER A 82 -2.89 -10.17 -27.86
C SER A 82 -1.85 -9.54 -26.93
N PRO A 83 -0.75 -10.26 -26.60
CA PRO A 83 0.37 -9.69 -25.84
C PRO A 83 1.04 -8.50 -26.53
N GLU A 84 1.04 -8.45 -27.87
CA GLU A 84 1.61 -7.34 -28.65
C GLU A 84 0.85 -6.04 -28.40
N ASN A 85 -0.49 -6.11 -28.28
CA ASN A 85 -1.29 -4.93 -27.96
C ASN A 85 -1.00 -4.41 -26.55
N MET A 86 -0.87 -5.31 -25.56
CA MET A 86 -0.48 -4.96 -24.19
C MET A 86 0.87 -4.24 -24.19
N VAL A 87 1.89 -4.86 -24.81
CA VAL A 87 3.25 -4.30 -24.88
C VAL A 87 3.24 -2.95 -25.60
N ALA A 88 2.51 -2.83 -26.71
CA ALA A 88 2.43 -1.58 -27.46
C ALA A 88 1.78 -0.44 -26.66
N ALA A 89 0.76 -0.73 -25.86
CA ALA A 89 0.11 0.23 -24.99
C ALA A 89 1.01 0.65 -23.82
N LEU A 90 1.65 -0.31 -23.17
CA LEU A 90 2.61 -0.07 -22.09
C LEU A 90 3.82 0.74 -22.60
N GLU A 91 4.36 0.43 -23.78
CA GLU A 91 5.42 1.23 -24.38
C GLU A 91 4.95 2.64 -24.79
N ALA A 92 3.67 2.82 -25.15
CA ALA A 92 3.12 4.16 -25.34
C ALA A 92 3.07 4.93 -24.02
N ALA A 93 2.58 4.32 -22.93
CA ALA A 93 2.58 4.91 -21.60
C ALA A 93 4.01 5.26 -21.12
N LYS A 94 4.99 4.40 -21.40
CA LYS A 94 6.41 4.64 -21.09
C LYS A 94 7.00 5.82 -21.84
N ARG A 95 6.75 5.92 -23.15
CA ARG A 95 7.17 7.09 -23.95
C ARG A 95 6.55 8.36 -23.38
N ARG A 96 5.25 8.32 -23.07
CA ARG A 96 4.56 9.47 -22.50
C ARG A 96 5.13 9.88 -21.15
N TRP A 97 5.41 8.92 -20.26
CA TRP A 97 6.06 9.15 -18.98
C TRP A 97 7.37 9.92 -19.13
N GLN A 98 8.18 9.55 -20.13
CA GLN A 98 9.45 10.19 -20.43
C GLN A 98 9.27 11.58 -21.05
N GLU A 99 8.34 11.74 -22.00
CA GLU A 99 8.02 13.02 -22.64
C GLU A 99 7.55 14.07 -21.62
N ASP A 100 6.70 13.66 -20.67
CA ASP A 100 6.20 14.54 -19.61
C ASP A 100 7.19 14.72 -18.44
N SER A 101 8.36 14.06 -18.49
CA SER A 101 9.38 14.12 -17.44
C SER A 101 8.86 13.74 -16.05
N LEU A 102 8.12 12.63 -15.94
CA LEU A 102 7.51 12.16 -14.68
C LEU A 102 8.50 11.47 -13.71
N GLY A 103 9.80 11.76 -13.82
CA GLY A 103 10.86 11.16 -13.01
C GLY A 103 11.30 9.78 -13.47
N GLU A 104 11.85 8.99 -12.55
CA GLU A 104 12.28 7.60 -12.83
C GLU A 104 11.13 6.75 -13.36
N LEU A 105 11.44 5.74 -14.18
CA LEU A 105 10.44 4.79 -14.63
C LEU A 105 9.79 4.07 -13.43
N PRO A 106 8.49 3.74 -13.53
CA PRO A 106 7.73 3.20 -12.41
C PRO A 106 8.35 1.90 -11.89
N PHE A 107 8.33 1.76 -10.55
CA PHE A 107 8.77 0.55 -9.85
C PHE A 107 7.59 -0.33 -9.41
N THR A 108 6.45 0.31 -9.14
CA THR A 108 5.21 -0.31 -8.69
C THR A 108 4.15 -0.27 -9.79
N TYR A 109 3.45 -1.39 -9.96
CA TYR A 109 2.27 -1.53 -10.80
C TYR A 109 1.05 -1.86 -9.96
N VAL A 110 -0.06 -1.12 -10.13
CA VAL A 110 -1.38 -1.53 -9.63
C VAL A 110 -2.20 -1.99 -10.84
N PRO A 111 -2.71 -3.22 -10.89
CA PRO A 111 -3.52 -3.67 -12.03
C PRO A 111 -4.90 -2.96 -12.09
N PRO A 112 -5.35 -2.47 -13.25
CA PRO A 112 -6.72 -1.97 -13.43
C PRO A 112 -7.76 -3.01 -13.04
N HIS A 113 -8.79 -2.57 -12.32
CA HIS A 113 -9.80 -3.42 -11.66
C HIS A 113 -9.24 -4.45 -10.68
N ASN A 114 -7.93 -4.44 -10.40
CA ASN A 114 -7.18 -5.51 -9.75
C ASN A 114 -7.17 -6.85 -10.49
N ILE A 115 -7.41 -6.81 -11.81
CA ILE A 115 -7.47 -8.01 -12.64
C ILE A 115 -6.31 -8.02 -13.62
N TYR A 116 -5.60 -9.15 -13.66
CA TYR A 116 -4.54 -9.43 -14.61
C TYR A 116 -4.33 -10.94 -14.74
N ASP A 117 -3.65 -11.36 -15.81
CA ASP A 117 -3.27 -12.76 -16.00
C ASP A 117 -1.76 -12.90 -16.25
N LYS A 118 -1.32 -14.14 -16.47
CA LYS A 118 0.08 -14.45 -16.76
C LYS A 118 0.61 -13.71 -17.99
N ALA A 119 -0.18 -13.61 -19.06
CA ALA A 119 0.23 -12.90 -20.27
C ALA A 119 0.42 -11.41 -20.00
N GLY A 120 -0.43 -10.83 -19.16
CA GLY A 120 -0.29 -9.47 -18.65
C GLY A 120 1.00 -9.25 -17.88
N MET A 121 1.38 -10.15 -16.97
CA MET A 121 2.64 -10.04 -16.22
C MET A 121 3.89 -10.19 -17.09
N GLU A 122 3.83 -11.06 -18.10
CA GLU A 122 4.90 -11.19 -19.10
C GLU A 122 5.03 -9.92 -19.96
N ALA A 123 3.90 -9.36 -20.42
CA ALA A 123 3.87 -8.10 -21.18
C ALA A 123 4.37 -6.91 -20.34
N LEU A 124 3.97 -6.84 -19.06
CA LEU A 124 4.41 -5.82 -18.11
C LEU A 124 5.92 -5.85 -17.90
N ALA A 125 6.48 -7.02 -17.57
CA ALA A 125 7.92 -7.17 -17.34
C ALA A 125 8.74 -6.87 -18.61
N ARG A 126 8.19 -7.17 -19.79
CA ARG A 126 8.83 -6.86 -21.08
C ARG A 126 8.86 -5.36 -21.37
N ALA A 127 7.74 -4.65 -21.20
CA ALA A 127 7.64 -3.21 -21.51
C ALA A 127 8.27 -2.33 -20.42
N PHE A 128 8.10 -2.71 -19.16
CA PHE A 128 8.62 -2.02 -17.98
C PHE A 128 9.51 -2.94 -17.12
N PRO A 129 10.76 -3.22 -17.54
CA PRO A 129 11.71 -3.96 -16.70
C PRO A 129 12.05 -3.27 -15.36
N SER A 130 11.74 -1.98 -15.24
CA SER A 130 11.88 -1.20 -14.00
C SER A 130 10.87 -1.60 -12.92
N ILE A 131 9.71 -2.14 -13.31
CA ILE A 131 8.69 -2.59 -12.38
C ILE A 131 9.17 -3.86 -11.70
N LYS A 132 9.05 -3.87 -10.38
CA LYS A 132 9.38 -5.01 -9.50
C LYS A 132 8.23 -5.40 -8.60
N VAL A 133 7.26 -4.52 -8.40
CA VAL A 133 6.11 -4.79 -7.52
C VAL A 133 4.81 -4.79 -8.29
N VAL A 134 3.98 -5.79 -8.02
CA VAL A 134 2.57 -5.83 -8.39
C VAL A 134 1.75 -5.67 -7.11
N ALA A 135 0.99 -4.58 -7.05
CA ALA A 135 0.11 -4.24 -5.94
C ALA A 135 -1.34 -4.62 -6.30
N GLY A 136 -1.58 -5.93 -6.37
CA GLY A 136 -2.89 -6.54 -6.62
C GLY A 136 -3.72 -6.73 -5.35
N MET A 137 -4.53 -7.80 -5.31
CA MET A 137 -5.43 -8.11 -4.19
C MET A 137 -5.01 -9.35 -3.42
N ALA A 138 -5.09 -9.28 -2.09
CA ALA A 138 -4.77 -10.41 -1.22
C ALA A 138 -5.85 -11.50 -1.27
N ILE A 139 -7.10 -11.11 -1.50
CA ILE A 139 -8.28 -11.98 -1.47
C ILE A 139 -8.99 -11.84 -2.82
N GLY A 140 -9.37 -12.96 -3.42
CA GLY A 140 -10.11 -13.04 -4.69
C GLY A 140 -9.78 -14.32 -5.46
N ASP A 141 -10.04 -14.35 -6.77
CA ASP A 141 -9.69 -15.48 -7.63
C ASP A 141 -8.22 -15.40 -8.08
N PHE A 142 -7.47 -16.47 -7.86
CA PHE A 142 -6.08 -16.59 -8.31
C PHE A 142 -5.92 -16.38 -9.81
N LYS A 143 -6.87 -16.87 -10.62
CA LYS A 143 -6.86 -16.74 -12.09
C LYS A 143 -7.03 -15.32 -12.58
N GLU A 144 -7.60 -14.45 -11.74
CA GLU A 144 -7.80 -13.03 -12.02
C GLU A 144 -6.69 -12.18 -11.39
N GLY A 145 -5.58 -12.77 -10.95
CA GLY A 145 -4.47 -12.01 -10.36
C GLY A 145 -4.71 -11.59 -8.90
N SER A 146 -5.68 -12.22 -8.24
CA SER A 146 -5.90 -12.07 -6.80
C SER A 146 -5.33 -13.28 -6.03
N ALA A 147 -5.73 -13.47 -4.77
CA ALA A 147 -5.21 -14.52 -3.89
C ALA A 147 -3.67 -14.49 -3.80
N ARG A 148 -3.11 -13.28 -3.75
CA ARG A 148 -1.66 -13.06 -3.64
C ARG A 148 -1.23 -12.92 -2.18
N GLU A 149 -0.01 -13.35 -1.90
CA GLU A 149 0.67 -13.13 -0.62
C GLU A 149 1.85 -12.18 -0.81
N PHE A 150 2.41 -11.67 0.29
CA PHE A 150 3.66 -10.92 0.23
C PHE A 150 4.81 -11.86 -0.18
N GLY A 151 5.35 -11.69 -1.38
CA GLY A 151 6.36 -12.61 -1.89
C GLY A 151 6.60 -12.51 -3.39
N PRO A 152 7.39 -13.43 -3.97
CA PRO A 152 7.53 -13.54 -5.43
C PRO A 152 6.17 -13.70 -6.12
N GLU A 153 5.97 -13.01 -7.23
CA GLU A 153 4.73 -13.13 -8.02
C GLU A 153 4.71 -14.51 -8.73
N PRO A 154 3.60 -15.27 -8.65
CA PRO A 154 3.55 -16.67 -9.06
C PRO A 154 3.63 -16.92 -10.58
N TRP A 155 3.43 -15.90 -11.42
CA TRP A 155 3.47 -16.02 -12.88
C TRP A 155 4.75 -15.45 -13.50
N ASN A 156 5.51 -14.64 -12.76
CA ASN A 156 6.78 -14.07 -13.21
C ASN A 156 7.75 -13.83 -12.06
N ASP A 157 8.81 -14.64 -11.99
CA ASP A 157 9.85 -14.59 -10.94
C ASP A 157 10.61 -13.25 -10.83
N ASN A 158 10.48 -12.36 -11.82
CA ASN A 158 11.08 -11.02 -11.77
C ASN A 158 10.23 -10.00 -10.99
N LEU A 159 9.00 -10.37 -10.63
CA LEU A 159 8.02 -9.54 -9.95
C LEU A 159 7.80 -10.05 -8.52
N PHE A 160 7.27 -9.16 -7.69
CA PHE A 160 6.99 -9.41 -6.28
C PHE A 160 5.63 -8.80 -5.94
N ASP A 161 4.78 -9.57 -5.26
CA ASP A 161 3.48 -9.15 -4.83
C ASP A 161 3.54 -8.39 -3.50
N ILE A 162 2.92 -7.21 -3.48
CA ILE A 162 2.56 -6.48 -2.25
C ILE A 162 1.06 -6.20 -2.34
N PRO A 163 0.22 -7.22 -2.05
CA PRO A 163 -1.21 -7.11 -2.26
C PRO A 163 -1.84 -6.18 -1.23
N ARG A 164 -2.90 -5.48 -1.63
CA ARG A 164 -3.70 -4.69 -0.70
C ARG A 164 -4.73 -5.56 0.03
N TRP A 165 -4.97 -5.23 1.29
CA TRP A 165 -6.00 -5.86 2.13
C TRP A 165 -7.20 -4.96 2.36
N THR A 166 -6.99 -3.65 2.51
CA THR A 166 -8.04 -2.68 2.85
C THR A 166 -8.17 -1.58 1.81
N TRP A 167 -9.32 -0.91 1.75
CA TRP A 167 -9.57 0.16 0.78
C TRP A 167 -10.60 1.19 1.26
N GLY A 168 -10.73 2.27 0.48
CA GLY A 168 -11.74 3.29 0.69
C GLY A 168 -11.39 4.22 1.85
N HIS A 169 -12.37 4.97 2.32
CA HIS A 169 -12.16 6.05 3.27
C HIS A 169 -12.65 5.73 4.68
N GLU A 170 -13.23 4.55 4.89
CA GLU A 170 -13.96 4.22 6.13
C GLU A 170 -13.43 2.94 6.76
N LEU A 171 -13.32 2.95 8.09
CA LEU A 171 -13.05 1.74 8.86
C LEU A 171 -14.36 1.01 9.18
N ASP A 172 -15.05 0.57 8.13
CA ASP A 172 -16.24 -0.26 8.26
C ASP A 172 -15.92 -1.65 8.84
N GLY A 173 -16.95 -2.49 9.01
CA GLY A 173 -16.79 -3.82 9.60
C GLY A 173 -15.83 -4.72 8.82
N GLU A 174 -15.83 -4.65 7.49
CA GLU A 174 -14.97 -5.46 6.64
C GLU A 174 -13.52 -4.96 6.71
N ASN A 175 -13.31 -3.66 6.44
CA ASN A 175 -11.99 -3.05 6.50
C ASN A 175 -11.36 -3.20 7.89
N ARG A 176 -12.16 -3.11 8.96
CA ARG A 176 -11.67 -3.36 10.32
C ARG A 176 -11.24 -4.80 10.51
N PHE A 177 -12.03 -5.77 10.08
CA PHE A 177 -11.66 -7.18 10.18
C PHE A 177 -10.38 -7.48 9.40
N ARG A 178 -10.27 -6.97 8.18
CA ARG A 178 -9.09 -7.15 7.32
C ARG A 178 -7.84 -6.48 7.89
N LEU A 179 -7.95 -5.23 8.36
CA LEU A 179 -6.86 -4.51 9.03
C LEU A 179 -6.35 -5.30 10.24
N LEU A 180 -7.26 -5.74 11.13
CA LEU A 180 -6.88 -6.51 12.32
C LEU A 180 -6.22 -7.85 11.95
N SER A 181 -6.69 -8.50 10.88
CA SER A 181 -6.14 -9.77 10.39
C SER A 181 -4.74 -9.58 9.81
N GLU A 182 -4.54 -8.56 8.97
CA GLU A 182 -3.24 -8.24 8.35
C GLU A 182 -2.21 -7.84 9.43
N MET A 183 -2.61 -6.97 10.35
CA MET A 183 -1.77 -6.55 11.48
C MET A 183 -1.41 -7.72 12.40
N GLY A 184 -2.38 -8.60 12.70
CA GLY A 184 -2.15 -9.75 13.57
C GLY A 184 -1.30 -10.85 12.94
N THR A 185 -1.31 -10.95 11.61
CA THR A 185 -0.58 -12.01 10.88
C THR A 185 0.81 -11.55 10.47
N PHE A 186 0.92 -10.34 9.90
CA PHE A 186 2.16 -9.86 9.29
C PHE A 186 2.76 -8.63 9.99
N GLY A 187 1.99 -7.95 10.84
CA GLY A 187 2.39 -6.64 11.37
C GLY A 187 2.50 -5.56 10.28
N ILE A 188 1.79 -5.74 9.17
CA ILE A 188 1.74 -4.87 8.00
C ILE A 188 0.31 -4.33 7.86
N TRP A 189 0.19 -3.12 7.30
CA TRP A 189 -1.09 -2.59 6.87
C TRP A 189 -0.98 -2.05 5.44
N THR A 190 -1.74 -2.62 4.51
CA THR A 190 -1.84 -2.17 3.11
C THR A 190 -3.23 -1.61 2.82
N HIS A 191 -3.26 -0.38 2.30
CA HIS A 191 -4.49 0.37 2.13
C HIS A 191 -4.53 1.16 0.84
N PHE A 192 -5.68 1.14 0.17
CA PHE A 192 -5.89 1.83 -1.10
C PHE A 192 -7.04 2.83 -1.05
N ILE A 193 -6.81 4.02 -1.59
CA ILE A 193 -7.82 5.06 -1.76
C ILE A 193 -7.96 5.38 -3.25
N HIS A 194 -9.20 5.61 -3.72
CA HIS A 194 -9.44 6.01 -5.10
C HIS A 194 -10.01 7.44 -5.14
N PRO A 195 -9.48 8.37 -5.96
CA PRO A 195 -10.07 9.70 -6.09
C PRO A 195 -11.51 9.66 -6.61
N ASP A 196 -11.82 8.71 -7.50
CA ASP A 196 -13.18 8.54 -8.05
C ASP A 196 -14.21 8.07 -7.02
N ASP A 197 -13.81 7.61 -5.83
CA ASP A 197 -14.74 7.21 -4.76
C ASP A 197 -15.74 8.35 -4.47
N VAL A 198 -15.30 9.61 -4.51
CA VAL A 198 -16.17 10.79 -4.30
C VAL A 198 -17.29 10.86 -5.35
N PHE A 199 -17.02 10.45 -6.59
CA PHE A 199 -17.95 10.57 -7.71
C PHE A 199 -18.73 9.29 -7.99
N HIS A 200 -18.29 8.13 -7.50
CA HIS A 200 -18.91 6.85 -7.80
C HIS A 200 -20.14 6.57 -6.92
N THR A 201 -21.18 7.38 -7.15
CA THR A 201 -22.44 7.42 -6.40
C THR A 201 -23.60 6.83 -7.21
N PRO A 202 -24.74 6.48 -6.55
CA PRO A 202 -25.95 6.05 -7.25
C PRO A 202 -26.47 7.03 -8.31
N GLN A 203 -26.25 8.33 -8.13
CA GLN A 203 -26.71 9.35 -9.08
C GLN A 203 -25.83 9.39 -10.34
N ASN A 204 -24.51 9.28 -10.16
CA ASN A 204 -23.58 9.36 -11.29
C ASN A 204 -23.45 8.02 -12.03
N TYR A 205 -23.64 6.90 -11.33
CA TYR A 205 -23.50 5.55 -11.88
C TYR A 205 -24.73 4.68 -11.53
N PRO A 206 -25.93 5.00 -12.05
CA PRO A 206 -27.18 4.35 -11.64
C PRO A 206 -27.30 2.86 -12.01
N HIS A 207 -26.35 2.33 -12.79
CA HIS A 207 -26.31 0.95 -13.27
C HIS A 207 -25.08 0.17 -12.80
N ALA A 208 -24.33 0.69 -11.82
CA ALA A 208 -23.24 -0.06 -11.22
C ALA A 208 -23.79 -1.19 -10.36
N ASP A 209 -23.12 -2.35 -10.38
CA ASP A 209 -23.48 -3.49 -9.51
C ASP A 209 -23.28 -3.14 -8.02
N GLU A 210 -22.24 -2.36 -7.72
CA GLU A 210 -21.96 -1.82 -6.40
C GLU A 210 -21.44 -0.39 -6.50
N TRP A 211 -21.75 0.44 -5.50
CA TRP A 211 -21.23 1.81 -5.43
C TRP A 211 -20.11 1.91 -4.39
N ARG A 212 -18.98 2.51 -4.79
CA ARG A 212 -17.89 2.89 -3.87
C ARG A 212 -18.33 3.97 -2.87
N ASN A 213 -19.29 4.80 -3.25
CA ASN A 213 -19.90 5.81 -2.37
C ASN A 213 -21.43 5.72 -2.43
N PRO A 214 -22.02 4.68 -1.79
CA PRO A 214 -23.45 4.40 -1.87
C PRO A 214 -24.30 5.48 -1.18
N ASN A 215 -23.70 6.22 -0.24
CA ASN A 215 -24.37 7.27 0.53
C ASN A 215 -24.16 8.68 -0.07
N SER A 216 -23.52 8.78 -1.24
CA SER A 216 -23.24 10.04 -1.92
C SER A 216 -22.55 11.07 -1.01
N LEU A 217 -21.65 10.60 -0.16
CA LEU A 217 -20.93 11.45 0.78
C LEU A 217 -20.03 12.43 0.00
N PRO A 218 -20.05 13.73 0.36
CA PRO A 218 -19.12 14.68 -0.21
C PRO A 218 -17.70 14.40 0.28
N TRP A 219 -16.71 15.04 -0.36
CA TRP A 219 -15.31 14.93 0.08
C TRP A 219 -15.12 15.41 1.53
N ARG A 220 -15.53 16.64 1.86
CA ARG A 220 -15.39 17.18 3.23
C ARG A 220 -16.70 17.18 4.02
N GLY A 221 -17.78 17.72 3.46
CA GLY A 221 -19.07 17.85 4.16
C GLY A 221 -20.04 18.66 3.30
N ASP A 222 -21.25 18.88 3.81
CA ASP A 222 -22.37 19.56 3.13
C ASP A 222 -22.36 21.09 3.28
N HIS A 223 -21.19 21.71 3.52
CA HIS A 223 -21.02 23.14 3.83
C HIS A 223 -21.73 23.63 5.11
N THR A 224 -22.37 22.76 5.91
CA THR A 224 -22.98 23.13 7.20
C THR A 224 -21.98 23.19 8.36
N GLY A 225 -20.71 22.86 8.09
CA GLY A 225 -19.65 22.73 9.10
C GLY A 225 -19.58 21.33 9.73
N LYS A 226 -20.49 20.42 9.37
CA LYS A 226 -20.39 19.01 9.73
C LYS A 226 -19.16 18.37 9.08
N LYS A 227 -18.49 17.51 9.86
CA LYS A 227 -17.28 16.78 9.47
C LYS A 227 -17.64 15.33 9.14
N ASP A 228 -18.46 15.13 8.11
CA ASP A 228 -19.10 13.84 7.81
C ASP A 228 -18.79 13.28 6.41
N GLY A 229 -17.99 13.99 5.61
CA GLY A 229 -17.51 13.54 4.31
C GLY A 229 -16.38 12.52 4.38
N LEU A 230 -16.03 11.95 3.23
CA LEU A 230 -15.01 10.89 3.06
C LEU A 230 -13.65 11.28 3.65
N TYR A 231 -13.24 12.55 3.54
CA TYR A 231 -12.01 13.07 4.14
C TYR A 231 -11.96 12.84 5.65
N TYR A 232 -13.05 13.14 6.37
CA TYR A 232 -13.06 13.02 7.83
C TYR A 232 -13.15 11.57 8.27
N ARG A 233 -13.84 10.71 7.51
CA ARG A 233 -13.83 9.28 7.77
C ARG A 233 -12.44 8.67 7.59
N PHE A 234 -11.69 9.15 6.59
CA PHE A 234 -10.32 8.71 6.40
C PHE A 234 -9.39 9.22 7.52
N VAL A 235 -9.61 10.44 8.00
CA VAL A 235 -8.97 10.97 9.22
C VAL A 235 -9.27 10.07 10.43
N ASP A 236 -10.52 9.65 10.64
CA ASP A 236 -10.89 8.77 11.74
C ASP A 236 -10.20 7.40 11.64
N LEU A 237 -10.06 6.85 10.42
CA LEU A 237 -9.29 5.64 10.15
C LEU A 237 -7.82 5.83 10.55
N LEU A 238 -7.18 6.92 10.08
CA LEU A 238 -5.78 7.20 10.40
C LEU A 238 -5.56 7.45 11.89
N ASP A 239 -6.49 8.12 12.57
CA ASP A 239 -6.47 8.32 14.02
C ASP A 239 -6.59 6.99 14.77
N TYR A 240 -7.46 6.08 14.30
CA TYR A 240 -7.55 4.72 14.84
C TYR A 240 -6.21 3.99 14.71
N VAL A 241 -5.60 4.00 13.53
CA VAL A 241 -4.31 3.34 13.29
C VAL A 241 -3.21 3.96 14.15
N ARG A 242 -3.08 5.29 14.18
CA ARG A 242 -2.08 5.99 14.99
C ARG A 242 -2.23 5.71 16.48
N LYS A 243 -3.46 5.59 16.98
CA LYS A 243 -3.75 5.30 18.38
C LYS A 243 -3.42 3.87 18.77
N HIS A 244 -3.74 2.91 17.90
CA HIS A 244 -3.66 1.48 18.23
C HIS A 244 -2.37 0.81 17.77
N TYR A 245 -1.70 1.39 16.77
CA TYR A 245 -0.47 0.87 16.17
C TYR A 245 0.55 2.01 15.96
N PRO A 246 0.92 2.75 17.03
CA PRO A 246 1.81 3.92 16.93
C PRO A 246 3.22 3.59 16.46
N TRP A 247 3.59 2.30 16.45
CA TRP A 247 4.88 1.78 16.03
C TRP A 247 4.97 1.50 14.51
N LEU A 248 3.86 1.66 13.76
CA LEU A 248 3.88 1.49 12.31
C LEU A 248 4.78 2.54 11.64
N ARG A 249 5.51 2.10 10.62
CA ARG A 249 6.31 2.97 9.76
C ARG A 249 5.65 3.02 8.39
N TYR A 250 5.25 4.22 7.96
CA TYR A 250 4.69 4.40 6.63
C TYR A 250 5.80 4.37 5.59
N MET A 251 5.55 3.64 4.51
CA MET A 251 6.51 3.39 3.44
C MET A 251 5.83 3.53 2.10
N THR A 252 6.57 4.03 1.12
CA THR A 252 6.26 3.77 -0.28
C THR A 252 6.30 2.27 -0.57
N THR A 253 5.63 1.84 -1.62
CA THR A 253 5.62 0.44 -2.06
C THR A 253 7.04 -0.04 -2.42
N ARG A 254 7.86 0.83 -3.02
CA ARG A 254 9.28 0.58 -3.28
C ARG A 254 10.11 0.36 -2.01
N GLU A 255 9.91 1.17 -0.96
CA GLU A 255 10.56 0.97 0.34
C GLU A 255 10.08 -0.32 1.00
N ALA A 256 8.77 -0.57 0.98
CA ALA A 256 8.16 -1.80 1.50
C ALA A 256 8.72 -3.05 0.82
N TYR A 257 8.90 -3.05 -0.51
CA TYR A 257 9.54 -4.14 -1.24
C TYR A 257 10.93 -4.48 -0.70
N ARG A 258 11.76 -3.48 -0.45
CA ARG A 258 13.12 -3.68 0.07
C ARG A 258 13.09 -4.29 1.47
N GLU A 259 12.22 -3.78 2.33
CA GLU A 259 12.07 -4.29 3.69
C GLU A 259 11.46 -5.70 3.72
N LEU A 260 10.41 -5.96 2.95
CA LEU A 260 9.73 -7.26 2.90
C LEU A 260 10.63 -8.36 2.34
N ARG A 261 11.37 -8.09 1.26
CA ARG A 261 12.33 -9.06 0.72
C ARG A 261 13.39 -9.44 1.73
N ARG A 262 13.86 -8.47 2.52
CA ARG A 262 14.81 -8.73 3.60
C ARG A 262 14.13 -9.53 4.70
N TYR A 263 12.98 -9.08 5.19
CA TYR A 263 12.22 -9.72 6.27
C TYR A 263 11.88 -11.19 5.97
N LEU A 264 11.37 -11.50 4.78
CA LEU A 264 11.01 -12.86 4.38
C LEU A 264 12.22 -13.80 4.21
N ALA A 265 13.43 -13.26 4.06
CA ALA A 265 14.67 -14.02 4.02
C ALA A 265 15.28 -14.26 5.40
N ILE A 266 14.72 -13.66 6.46
CA ILE A 266 15.26 -13.79 7.81
C ILE A 266 14.76 -15.08 8.44
N GLU A 267 15.72 -15.93 8.81
CA GLU A 267 15.47 -17.09 9.65
C GLU A 267 15.52 -16.65 11.11
N ALA A 268 14.56 -17.11 11.90
CA ALA A 268 14.47 -16.81 13.31
C ALA A 268 14.31 -18.08 14.14
N THR A 269 14.99 -18.13 15.29
CA THR A 269 14.83 -19.17 16.29
C THR A 269 14.60 -18.54 17.67
N TYR A 270 13.81 -19.22 18.50
CA TYR A 270 13.40 -18.69 19.79
C TYR A 270 13.60 -19.72 20.88
N SER A 271 14.18 -19.30 22.01
CA SER A 271 14.26 -20.08 23.25
C SER A 271 13.48 -19.36 24.34
N LEU A 272 12.36 -19.97 24.75
CA LEU A 272 11.49 -19.44 25.80
C LEU A 272 11.80 -20.16 27.14
N LYS A 273 12.41 -19.45 28.08
CA LYS A 273 12.70 -19.95 29.44
C LYS A 273 11.83 -19.23 30.47
N PRO A 274 11.75 -19.73 31.73
CA PRO A 274 10.93 -19.10 32.76
C PRO A 274 11.25 -17.63 33.05
N ARG A 275 12.52 -17.21 32.95
CA ARG A 275 12.95 -15.81 33.24
C ARG A 275 13.71 -15.15 32.09
N GLU A 276 13.73 -15.77 30.91
CA GLU A 276 14.52 -15.28 29.78
C GLU A 276 13.88 -15.70 28.45
N ILE A 277 13.83 -14.78 27.51
CA ILE A 277 13.53 -15.05 26.10
C ILE A 277 14.78 -14.70 25.30
N ILE A 278 15.21 -15.64 24.46
CA ILE A 278 16.30 -15.43 23.50
C ILE A 278 15.71 -15.57 22.11
N ALA A 279 15.88 -14.54 21.28
CA ALA A 279 15.52 -14.55 19.88
C ALA A 279 16.78 -14.38 19.03
N THR A 280 17.04 -15.34 18.15
CA THR A 280 18.20 -15.32 17.26
C THR A 280 17.72 -15.17 15.82
N PHE A 281 18.31 -14.23 15.10
CA PHE A 281 17.97 -13.87 13.72
C PHE A 281 19.19 -14.05 12.80
N SER A 282 18.97 -14.48 11.56
CA SER A 282 20.05 -14.58 10.55
C SER A 282 20.60 -13.22 10.13
N ASP A 283 19.78 -12.16 10.18
CA ASP A 283 20.12 -10.78 9.86
C ASP A 283 19.40 -9.78 10.81
N TYR A 284 19.84 -8.52 10.82
CA TYR A 284 19.29 -7.44 11.66
C TYR A 284 19.47 -6.05 10.99
N PRO A 285 18.64 -5.04 11.31
CA PRO A 285 17.63 -4.99 12.37
C PRO A 285 16.34 -5.75 12.04
N VAL A 286 15.64 -6.28 13.05
CA VAL A 286 14.34 -6.96 12.88
C VAL A 286 13.35 -6.43 13.90
N TYR A 287 12.13 -6.12 13.45
CA TYR A 287 11.03 -5.81 14.35
C TYR A 287 10.30 -7.10 14.70
N PHE A 288 10.03 -7.31 15.99
CA PHE A 288 9.32 -8.49 16.47
C PHE A 288 8.48 -8.13 17.70
N GLN A 289 7.48 -8.96 17.99
CA GLN A 289 6.61 -8.77 19.13
C GLN A 289 6.75 -9.90 20.13
N VAL A 290 6.74 -9.55 21.42
CA VAL A 290 6.66 -10.52 22.52
C VAL A 290 5.39 -10.25 23.30
N ARG A 291 4.51 -11.25 23.35
CA ARG A 291 3.28 -11.22 24.13
C ARG A 291 3.43 -12.06 25.41
N ILE A 292 3.22 -11.43 26.56
CA ILE A 292 3.27 -12.08 27.88
C ILE A 292 1.88 -12.09 28.49
N ASN A 293 1.41 -13.24 28.98
CA ASN A 293 0.02 -13.44 29.43
C ASN A 293 -0.10 -13.94 30.89
N ASP A 294 1.01 -14.02 31.64
CA ASP A 294 1.06 -14.72 32.94
C ASP A 294 1.55 -13.85 34.10
N GLY A 295 1.39 -12.52 33.96
CA GLY A 295 1.75 -11.55 34.98
C GLY A 295 3.24 -11.22 35.07
N ARG A 296 4.11 -11.94 34.34
CA ARG A 296 5.50 -11.51 34.15
C ARG A 296 5.56 -10.24 33.31
N ILE A 297 6.60 -9.45 33.51
CA ILE A 297 6.92 -8.27 32.70
C ILE A 297 8.35 -8.36 32.17
N LEU A 298 8.64 -7.61 31.10
CA LEU A 298 9.98 -7.45 30.58
C LEU A 298 10.82 -6.54 31.50
N ASP A 299 11.96 -7.02 31.97
CA ASP A 299 12.97 -6.18 32.62
C ASP A 299 13.70 -5.37 31.54
N LEU A 300 13.33 -4.09 31.42
CA LEU A 300 13.87 -3.20 30.40
C LEU A 300 15.39 -2.96 30.57
N ASN A 301 15.92 -3.06 31.79
CA ASN A 301 17.36 -2.95 32.06
C ASN A 301 18.10 -4.26 31.77
N GLY A 302 17.38 -5.37 31.70
CA GLY A 302 17.87 -6.70 31.43
C GLY A 302 17.90 -7.08 29.94
N MET A 303 17.55 -6.16 29.04
CA MET A 303 17.58 -6.41 27.60
C MET A 303 18.99 -6.27 27.02
N ALA A 304 19.34 -7.15 26.07
CA ALA A 304 20.59 -7.04 25.29
C ALA A 304 20.29 -7.15 23.79
N ASN A 305 21.02 -6.35 22.99
CA ASN A 305 20.89 -6.26 21.53
C ASN A 305 19.46 -5.99 21.03
N CYS A 306 18.67 -5.27 21.83
CA CYS A 306 17.27 -4.99 21.55
C CYS A 306 16.89 -3.59 22.01
N GLN A 307 16.03 -2.93 21.25
CA GLN A 307 15.43 -1.63 21.58
C GLN A 307 13.93 -1.82 21.79
N LEU A 308 13.39 -1.18 22.83
CA LEU A 308 11.94 -1.07 23.01
C LEU A 308 11.37 -0.07 22.00
N VAL A 309 10.30 -0.44 21.30
CA VAL A 309 9.60 0.42 20.34
C VAL A 309 8.26 0.86 20.90
N ASP A 310 7.46 -0.08 21.41
CA ASP A 310 6.13 0.21 21.96
C ASP A 310 5.71 -0.84 23.00
N ILE A 311 4.80 -0.45 23.90
CA ILE A 311 4.18 -1.33 24.89
C ILE A 311 2.66 -1.17 24.79
N TYR A 312 1.98 -2.28 24.52
CA TYR A 312 0.53 -2.35 24.59
C TYR A 312 0.10 -3.20 25.79
N GLU A 313 -0.67 -2.61 26.70
CA GLU A 313 -1.26 -3.31 27.85
C GLU A 313 -2.72 -3.68 27.56
N GLY A 314 -2.99 -4.98 27.54
CA GLY A 314 -4.32 -5.54 27.41
C GLY A 314 -4.80 -6.18 28.71
N LYS A 315 -6.06 -6.61 28.72
CA LYS A 315 -6.63 -7.31 29.89
C LYS A 315 -5.97 -8.69 30.04
N GLY A 316 -5.05 -8.81 30.99
CA GLY A 316 -4.34 -10.05 31.31
C GLY A 316 -3.15 -10.35 30.39
N TYR A 317 -2.70 -9.37 29.59
CA TYR A 317 -1.50 -9.54 28.77
C TYR A 317 -0.81 -8.21 28.46
N THR A 318 0.48 -8.28 28.14
CA THR A 318 1.26 -7.16 27.63
C THR A 318 1.97 -7.57 26.34
N ILE A 319 1.93 -6.72 25.32
CA ILE A 319 2.68 -6.90 24.07
C ILE A 319 3.79 -5.87 24.04
N TYR A 320 5.02 -6.34 23.87
CA TYR A 320 6.19 -5.50 23.64
C TYR A 320 6.54 -5.55 22.15
N THR A 321 6.50 -4.41 21.48
CA THR A 321 7.06 -4.25 20.14
C THR A 321 8.53 -3.86 20.29
N LEU A 322 9.41 -4.64 19.67
CA LEU A 322 10.84 -4.61 19.90
C LEU A 322 11.58 -4.52 18.57
N ARG A 323 12.77 -3.93 18.58
CA ARG A 323 13.70 -3.89 17.45
C ARG A 323 15.01 -4.56 17.85
N ALA A 324 15.28 -5.73 17.29
CA ALA A 324 16.58 -6.37 17.41
C ALA A 324 17.63 -5.54 16.67
N VAL A 325 18.74 -5.24 17.35
CA VAL A 325 19.89 -4.50 16.80
C VAL A 325 21.17 -5.34 16.75
N GLY A 326 21.02 -6.65 16.95
CA GLY A 326 22.06 -7.66 16.76
C GLY A 326 21.43 -9.03 16.49
N LYS A 327 22.26 -10.01 16.13
CA LYS A 327 21.81 -11.37 15.77
C LYS A 327 21.13 -12.13 16.90
N GLU A 328 21.43 -11.82 18.15
CA GLU A 328 20.83 -12.47 19.31
C GLU A 328 20.29 -11.40 20.27
N ALA A 329 18.96 -11.25 20.30
CA ALA A 329 18.27 -10.42 21.27
C ALA A 329 17.95 -11.24 22.52
N ARG A 330 18.35 -10.73 23.70
CA ARG A 330 18.04 -11.35 25.00
C ARG A 330 17.14 -10.46 25.81
N LEU A 331 16.11 -11.06 26.40
CA LEU A 331 15.04 -10.37 27.11
C LEU A 331 14.85 -11.05 28.47
N LYS A 332 15.14 -10.35 29.56
CA LYS A 332 14.89 -10.88 30.91
C LYS A 332 13.45 -10.65 31.34
N LEU A 333 12.86 -11.64 31.98
CA LEU A 333 11.51 -11.56 32.53
C LEU A 333 11.56 -11.52 34.05
N MET A 334 10.70 -10.70 34.64
CA MET A 334 10.55 -10.57 36.09
C MET A 334 9.08 -10.69 36.49
N VAL A 335 8.84 -11.17 37.71
CA VAL A 335 7.51 -11.14 38.34
C VAL A 335 7.43 -9.85 39.16
N PRO A 336 6.43 -8.99 38.94
CA PRO A 336 6.25 -7.79 39.75
C PRO A 336 6.15 -8.14 41.25
N GLY A 337 7.03 -7.57 42.07
CA GLY A 337 7.03 -7.76 43.53
C GLY A 337 7.97 -8.85 44.07
N GLU A 338 8.69 -9.58 43.21
CA GLU A 338 9.85 -10.38 43.63
C GLU A 338 11.10 -9.47 43.67
N PHE A 339 11.47 -8.95 44.84
CA PHE A 339 12.72 -8.24 45.09
C PHE A 339 13.63 -9.05 46.02
#